data_AF-A0A2A5H074-F1
#
_entry.id   AF-A0A2A5H074-F1
#
_cell.length_a   1.000
_cell.length_b   1.000
_cell.length_c   1.000
_cell.angle_alpha   90.00
_cell.angle_beta   90.00
_cell.angle_gamma   90.00
#
_symmetry.space_group_name_H-M   'P 1'
#
loop_
_entity.id
_entity.type
_entity.pdbx_description
1 polymer ?
#
loop_
_entity_poly.entity_id
_entity_poly.type
_entity_poly.pdbx_seq_one_letter_code
_entity_poly.pdbx_strand_id
1 'polypeptide(L)'
;MTENVASFPVSDHQEAQNNQGGEVKDVGGVAGQRLASFIERVERLEEEKAALMEDIKEVYAEAKGVGFDVKAIRKLVALRKMDTEKRHEMEAILDLYKSAVGMV
;
A
#
# COMPACT_ATOMS: atom_id res chain seq x y z
N MET A 1 6.67 -12.84 75.45
CA MET A 1 7.26 -11.76 74.63
C MET A 1 8.69 -12.19 74.33
N THR A 2 9.13 -12.01 73.07
CA THR A 2 10.50 -12.21 72.52
C THR A 2 11.06 -13.64 72.55
N GLU A 3 11.57 -14.28 71.50
CA GLU A 3 11.77 -14.03 70.07
C GLU A 3 11.94 -15.44 69.47
N ASN A 4 11.19 -15.81 68.43
CA ASN A 4 11.42 -17.05 67.68
C ASN A 4 12.20 -16.65 66.43
N VAL A 5 13.51 -16.89 66.43
CA VAL A 5 14.38 -16.65 65.26
C VAL A 5 14.08 -17.73 64.22
N ALA A 6 13.04 -17.47 63.41
CA ALA A 6 12.73 -18.27 62.26
C ALA A 6 13.85 -18.11 61.23
N SER A 7 14.59 -19.20 61.03
CA SER A 7 15.42 -19.48 59.87
C SER A 7 14.70 -19.04 58.58
N PHE A 8 15.30 -18.11 57.84
CA PHE A 8 14.90 -17.79 56.47
C PHE A 8 15.51 -18.86 55.54
N PRO A 9 14.72 -19.74 54.90
CA PRO A 9 15.18 -20.36 53.67
C PRO A 9 15.14 -19.28 52.58
N VAL A 10 16.30 -19.00 51.98
CA VAL A 10 16.37 -18.29 50.70
C VAL A 10 15.60 -19.16 49.72
N SER A 11 14.43 -18.69 49.29
CA SER A 11 13.68 -19.33 48.22
C SER A 11 14.56 -19.37 46.98
N ASP A 12 14.92 -20.56 46.54
CA ASP A 12 15.54 -20.77 45.23
C ASP A 12 14.69 -20.06 44.19
N HIS A 13 15.36 -19.22 43.40
CA HIS A 13 14.75 -18.54 42.28
C HIS A 13 14.07 -19.58 41.40
N GLN A 14 12.75 -19.47 41.27
CA GLN A 14 12.00 -20.13 40.22
C GLN A 14 12.65 -19.75 38.88
N GLU A 15 13.40 -20.70 38.33
CA GLU A 15 13.93 -20.60 36.99
C GLU A 15 12.75 -20.48 36.03
N ALA A 16 12.74 -19.30 35.41
CA ALA A 16 12.16 -18.96 34.12
C ALA A 16 11.23 -20.03 33.53
N GLN A 17 9.95 -19.69 33.55
CA GLN A 17 8.91 -20.27 32.70
C GLN A 17 9.47 -20.50 31.30
N ASN A 18 9.64 -21.78 30.96
CA ASN A 18 9.98 -22.24 29.62
C ASN A 18 8.83 -21.84 28.68
N ASN A 19 8.98 -20.67 28.07
CA ASN A 19 8.15 -20.17 26.98
C ASN A 19 8.43 -20.98 25.72
N GLN A 20 7.89 -22.20 25.61
CA GLN A 20 7.85 -22.94 24.35
C GLN A 20 6.55 -23.74 24.24
N GLY A 21 5.81 -23.43 23.19
CA GLY A 21 4.57 -24.12 22.84
C GLY A 21 3.43 -23.19 22.45
N GLY A 22 3.71 -22.05 21.81
CA GLY A 22 2.69 -21.37 21.03
C GLY A 22 2.18 -22.35 19.98
N GLU A 23 0.99 -22.90 20.20
CA GLU A 23 0.27 -23.71 19.23
C GLU A 23 0.34 -23.00 17.88
N VAL A 24 1.07 -23.58 16.94
CA VAL A 24 0.89 -23.27 15.53
C VAL A 24 -0.50 -23.79 15.20
N LYS A 25 -1.52 -22.96 15.45
CA LYS A 25 -2.90 -23.26 15.08
C LYS A 25 -2.87 -23.66 13.62
N ASP A 26 -3.34 -24.88 13.34
CA ASP A 26 -3.51 -25.43 12.01
C ASP A 26 -4.20 -24.41 11.09
N VAL A 27 -3.42 -23.60 10.37
CA VAL A 27 -3.93 -22.74 9.30
C VAL A 27 -4.29 -23.61 8.08
N GLY A 28 -3.87 -24.88 8.08
CA GLY A 28 -3.99 -25.82 6.96
C GLY A 28 -5.40 -26.35 6.64
N GLY A 29 -6.42 -25.98 7.41
CA GLY A 29 -7.81 -26.41 7.15
C GLY A 29 -8.56 -25.45 6.22
N VAL A 30 -9.33 -24.53 6.81
CA VAL A 30 -10.22 -23.58 6.10
C VAL A 30 -9.56 -22.20 5.87
N ALA A 31 -8.70 -21.78 6.79
CA ALA A 31 -8.01 -20.48 6.70
C ALA A 31 -7.01 -20.45 5.52
N GLY A 32 -6.25 -21.53 5.33
CA GLY A 32 -5.32 -21.69 4.21
C GLY A 32 -6.03 -21.76 2.86
N GLN A 33 -7.16 -22.47 2.76
CA GLN A 33 -7.96 -22.51 1.53
C GLN A 33 -8.53 -21.13 1.15
N ARG A 34 -9.00 -20.38 2.15
CA ARG A 34 -9.50 -19.01 1.93
C ARG A 34 -8.38 -18.05 1.53
N LEU A 35 -7.19 -18.19 2.12
CA LEU A 35 -6.02 -17.41 1.74
C LEU A 35 -5.57 -17.74 0.31
N ALA A 36 -5.50 -19.02 -0.06
CA ALA A 36 -5.17 -19.46 -1.42
C ALA A 36 -6.16 -18.87 -2.46
N SER A 37 -7.46 -18.87 -2.15
CA SER A 37 -8.47 -18.25 -3.01
C SER A 37 -8.28 -16.74 -3.19
N PHE A 38 -7.85 -16.01 -2.14
CA PHE A 38 -7.52 -14.59 -2.30
C PHE A 38 -6.28 -14.38 -3.17
N ILE A 39 -5.24 -15.18 -2.97
CA ILE A 39 -3.99 -15.09 -3.74
C ILE A 39 -4.27 -15.33 -5.23
N GLU A 40 -4.94 -16.42 -5.58
CA GLU A 40 -5.25 -16.77 -6.97
C GLU A 40 -6.06 -15.65 -7.67
N ARG A 41 -7.03 -15.07 -6.95
CA ARG A 41 -7.82 -13.95 -7.48
C ARG A 41 -6.98 -12.70 -7.70
N VAL A 42 -6.05 -12.40 -6.81
CA VAL A 42 -5.14 -11.25 -6.93
C VAL A 42 -4.16 -11.46 -8.08
N GLU A 43 -3.58 -12.65 -8.21
CA GLU A 43 -2.66 -13.00 -9.30
C GLU A 43 -3.32 -12.84 -10.66
N ARG A 44 -4.54 -13.37 -10.83
CA ARG A 44 -5.31 -13.17 -12.07
C ARG A 44 -5.56 -11.68 -12.36
N LEU A 45 -5.91 -10.89 -11.35
CA LEU A 45 -6.14 -9.45 -11.52
C LEU A 45 -4.84 -8.70 -11.85
N GLU A 46 -3.69 -9.11 -11.32
CA GLU A 46 -2.39 -8.53 -11.66
C GLU A 46 -1.96 -8.90 -13.09
N GLU A 47 -2.27 -10.10 -13.56
CA GLU A 47 -2.08 -10.49 -14.97
C GLU A 47 -2.96 -9.66 -15.92
N GLU A 48 -4.25 -9.54 -15.62
CA GLU A 48 -5.18 -8.70 -16.40
C GLU A 48 -4.72 -7.23 -16.43
N LYS A 49 -4.29 -6.70 -15.28
CA LYS A 49 -3.72 -5.36 -15.16
C LYS A 49 -2.43 -5.22 -15.97
N ALA A 50 -1.56 -6.22 -15.99
CA ALA A 50 -0.33 -6.21 -16.79
C ALA A 50 -0.65 -6.15 -18.29
N ALA A 51 -1.60 -6.96 -18.76
CA ALA A 51 -2.06 -6.91 -20.15
C ALA A 51 -2.61 -5.52 -20.51
N LEU A 52 -3.50 -4.97 -19.69
CA LEU A 52 -4.04 -3.62 -19.89
C LEU A 52 -2.96 -2.53 -19.89
N MET A 53 -1.93 -2.67 -19.05
CA MET A 53 -0.81 -1.72 -19.03
C MET A 53 0.00 -1.76 -20.33
N GLU A 54 0.18 -2.94 -20.92
CA GLU A 54 0.86 -3.06 -22.21
C GLU A 54 0.02 -2.46 -23.34
N ASP A 55 -1.29 -2.73 -23.38
CA ASP A 55 -2.21 -2.11 -24.36
C ASP A 55 -2.15 -0.57 -24.27
N ILE A 56 -2.18 -0.01 -23.06
CA ILE A 56 -2.05 1.44 -22.84
C ILE A 56 -0.72 1.96 -23.36
N LYS A 57 0.37 1.19 -23.20
CA LYS A 57 1.71 1.57 -23.66
C LYS A 57 1.79 1.54 -25.18
N GLU A 58 1.16 0.57 -25.84
CA GLU A 58 1.04 0.52 -27.30
C GLU A 58 0.30 1.74 -27.85
N VAL A 59 -0.82 2.14 -27.24
CA VAL A 59 -1.56 3.35 -27.64
C VAL A 59 -0.69 4.61 -27.50
N TYR A 60 0.09 4.73 -26.42
CA TYR A 60 1.03 5.84 -26.28
C TYR A 60 2.16 5.79 -27.32
N ALA A 61 2.63 4.60 -27.70
CA ALA A 61 3.64 4.43 -28.72
C ALA A 61 3.10 4.81 -30.11
N GLU A 62 1.87 4.42 -30.43
CA GLU A 62 1.17 4.84 -31.64
C GLU A 62 1.02 6.36 -31.70
N ALA A 63 0.54 6.99 -30.62
CA ALA A 63 0.42 8.44 -30.54
C ALA A 63 1.76 9.15 -30.80
N LYS A 64 2.85 8.60 -30.27
CA LYS A 64 4.21 9.09 -30.54
C LYS A 64 4.60 8.93 -32.01
N GLY A 65 4.27 7.80 -32.64
CA GLY A 65 4.53 7.53 -34.05
C GLY A 65 3.82 8.49 -35.00
N VAL A 66 2.62 8.94 -34.62
CA VAL A 66 1.83 9.95 -35.35
C VAL A 66 2.33 11.38 -35.09
N GLY A 67 3.20 11.58 -34.09
CA GLY A 67 3.84 12.86 -33.79
C GLY A 67 3.25 13.63 -32.58
N PHE A 68 2.40 13.01 -31.77
CA PHE A 68 1.90 13.64 -30.55
C PHE A 68 2.91 13.55 -29.39
N ASP A 69 2.91 14.57 -28.52
CA ASP A 69 3.66 14.53 -27.26
C ASP A 69 2.93 13.66 -26.22
N VAL A 70 3.46 12.46 -25.99
CA VAL A 70 2.98 11.50 -24.99
C VAL A 70 2.95 12.09 -23.57
N LYS A 71 3.87 12.98 -23.21
CA LYS A 71 3.88 13.63 -21.88
C LYS A 71 2.68 14.55 -21.72
N ALA A 72 2.34 15.31 -22.75
CA ALA A 72 1.16 16.16 -22.77
C ALA A 72 -0.13 15.33 -22.68
N ILE A 73 -0.24 14.23 -23.45
CA ILE A 73 -1.39 13.32 -23.38
C ILE A 73 -1.56 12.74 -21.97
N ARG A 74 -0.48 12.26 -21.34
CA ARG A 74 -0.54 11.72 -19.96
C ARG A 74 -1.02 12.76 -18.95
N LYS A 75 -0.55 14.00 -19.06
CA LYS A 75 -1.04 15.11 -18.23
C LYS A 75 -2.54 15.34 -18.47
N LEU A 76 -2.98 15.35 -19.72
CA LEU A 76 -4.38 15.53 -20.07
C LEU A 76 -5.27 14.41 -19.52
N VAL A 77 -4.85 13.15 -19.62
CA VAL A 77 -5.56 12.01 -19.01
C VAL A 77 -5.63 12.14 -17.49
N ALA A 78 -4.54 12.54 -16.83
CA ALA A 78 -4.52 12.77 -15.38
C ALA A 78 -5.48 13.90 -14.97
N LEU A 79 -5.46 15.03 -15.69
CA LEU A 79 -6.39 16.13 -15.49
C LEU A 79 -7.83 15.64 -15.67
N ARG A 80 -8.15 14.89 -16.73
CA ARG A 80 -9.50 14.35 -16.97
C ARG A 80 -10.02 13.43 -15.85
N LYS A 81 -9.12 12.78 -15.11
CA LYS A 81 -9.48 11.94 -13.95
C LYS A 81 -9.71 12.76 -12.68
N MET A 82 -9.21 14.00 -12.61
CA MET A 82 -9.44 14.89 -11.48
C MET A 82 -10.87 15.42 -11.50
N ASP A 83 -11.40 15.62 -10.29
CA ASP A 83 -12.67 16.31 -10.07
C ASP A 83 -12.64 17.72 -10.67
N THR A 84 -13.77 18.13 -11.26
CA THR A 84 -13.85 19.38 -12.01
C THR A 84 -13.72 20.61 -11.13
N GLU A 85 -14.29 20.60 -9.93
CA GLU A 85 -14.16 21.74 -8.99
C GLU A 85 -12.71 21.85 -8.53
N LYS A 86 -12.09 20.74 -8.15
CA LYS A 86 -10.66 20.72 -7.77
C LYS A 86 -9.74 21.20 -8.89
N ARG A 87 -10.05 20.87 -10.14
CA ARG A 87 -9.30 21.36 -11.30
C ARG A 87 -9.41 22.88 -11.43
N HIS A 88 -10.61 23.44 -11.31
CA HIS A 88 -10.83 24.88 -11.40
C HIS A 88 -10.17 25.66 -10.27
N GLU A 89 -10.25 25.16 -9.03
CA GLU A 89 -9.54 25.74 -7.89
C GLU A 89 -8.03 25.76 -8.12
N MET A 90 -7.48 24.63 -8.59
CA MET A 90 -6.05 24.53 -8.89
C MET A 90 -5.63 25.47 -10.03
N GLU A 91 -6.44 25.59 -11.09
CA GLU A 91 -6.19 26.53 -12.20
C GLU A 91 -6.18 27.98 -11.71
N ALA A 92 -7.15 28.38 -10.88
CA ALA A 92 -7.22 29.73 -10.32
C ALA A 92 -5.97 30.07 -9.47
N ILE A 93 -5.50 29.12 -8.65
CA ILE A 93 -4.28 29.28 -7.86
C ILE A 93 -3.05 29.36 -8.77
N LEU A 94 -2.98 28.52 -9.79
CA LEU A 94 -1.88 28.52 -10.76
C LEU A 94 -1.78 29.85 -11.50
N ASP A 95 -2.91 30.40 -11.93
CA ASP A 95 -2.94 31.67 -12.66
C ASP A 95 -2.56 32.84 -11.76
N LEU A 96 -2.99 32.83 -10.49
CA LEU A 96 -2.51 33.79 -9.49
C LEU A 96 -0.97 33.73 -9.36
N TYR A 97 -0.41 32.52 -9.23
CA TYR A 97 1.05 32.37 -9.09
C TYR A 97 1.82 32.74 -10.35
N LYS A 98 1.34 32.35 -11.53
CA LYS A 98 1.92 32.78 -12.82
C LYS A 98 1.97 34.29 -12.94
N SER A 99 0.88 34.98 -12.56
CA SER A 99 0.84 36.44 -12.57
C SER A 99 1.87 37.05 -11.62
N ALA A 100 2.04 36.47 -10.42
CA ALA A 100 3.00 36.94 -9.43
C ALA A 100 4.47 36.77 -9.88
N VAL A 101 4.77 35.78 -10.74
CA VAL A 101 6.12 35.54 -11.26
C VAL A 101 6.32 36.05 -12.71
N GLY A 102 5.34 36.77 -13.28
CA GLY A 102 5.42 37.34 -14.62
C GLY A 102 5.36 36.31 -15.76
N MET A 103 4.79 35.13 -15.53
CA MET A 103 4.56 34.07 -16.52
C MET A 103 3.14 34.14 -17.12
N VAL A 104 2.72 35.34 -17.55
CA VAL A 104 1.38 35.61 -18.13
C VAL A 104 1.40 35.55 -19.64
#